data_AF-A0A7R9ZV47-F1
#
_entry.id   AF-A0A7R9ZV47-F1
#
_cell.length_a   1.000
_cell.length_b   1.000
_cell.length_c   1.000
_cell.angle_alpha   90.00
_cell.angle_beta   90.00
_cell.angle_gamma   90.00
#
_symmetry.space_group_name_H-M   'P 1'
#
loop_
_entity.id
_entity.type
_entity.pdbx_description
1 polymer ?
#
loop_
_entity_poly.entity_id
_entity_poly.type
_entity_poly.pdbx_seq_one_letter_code
_entity_poly.pdbx_strand_id
1 'polypeptide(L)'
;MNGEGRLNGEEVRFLLAGPTGEIKDGLPNPASEWLSAKSWNEVLTLSTLAAFTGFDAFFTKNVPAFQKIYDTPESDKEPVPGEWDAKLSPFQKMCFLRTLRPDRITTSLYDFVTKEMG
;
A
#
# COMPACT_ATOMS: atom_id res chain seq x y z
N MET A 1 -5.45 -14.22 -24.32
CA MET A 1 -6.90 -13.99 -24.14
C MET A 1 -7.02 -12.60 -23.54
N ASN A 2 -7.46 -11.64 -24.35
CA ASN A 2 -7.39 -10.22 -24.04
C ASN A 2 -8.63 -9.79 -23.25
N GLY A 3 -8.40 -9.16 -22.10
CA GLY A 3 -9.38 -8.32 -21.43
C GLY A 3 -9.31 -8.35 -19.91
N GLU A 4 -8.33 -7.69 -19.29
CA GLU A 4 -8.42 -7.28 -17.87
C GLU A 4 -7.40 -6.18 -17.45
N GLY A 5 -6.75 -5.51 -18.42
CA GLY A 5 -5.76 -4.45 -18.20
C GLY A 5 -6.33 -3.06 -17.86
N ARG A 6 -7.37 -2.97 -17.03
CA ARG A 6 -7.84 -1.68 -16.50
C ARG A 6 -7.45 -1.56 -15.04
N LEU A 7 -6.25 -1.01 -14.82
CA LEU A 7 -5.90 -0.47 -13.51
C LEU A 7 -7.01 0.47 -13.05
N ASN A 8 -7.44 0.34 -11.80
CA ASN A 8 -8.45 1.23 -11.26
C ASN A 8 -7.87 2.66 -11.21
N GLY A 9 -8.60 3.63 -11.76
CA GLY A 9 -8.15 5.02 -11.84
C GLY A 9 -7.86 5.64 -10.47
N GLU A 10 -8.55 5.23 -9.41
CA GLU A 10 -8.30 5.66 -8.04
C GLU A 10 -7.00 5.09 -7.49
N GLU A 11 -6.71 3.81 -7.76
CA GLU A 11 -5.45 3.16 -7.36
C GLU A 11 -4.26 3.78 -8.11
N VAL A 12 -4.40 4.06 -9.40
CA VAL A 12 -3.38 4.76 -10.21
C VAL A 12 -3.14 6.16 -9.70
N ARG A 13 -4.20 6.92 -9.46
CA ARG A 13 -4.11 8.27 -8.90
C ARG A 13 -3.46 8.24 -7.52
N PHE A 14 -3.79 7.28 -6.68
CA PHE A 14 -3.17 7.09 -5.37
C PHE A 14 -1.66 6.83 -5.51
N LEU A 15 -1.25 5.96 -6.43
CA LEU A 15 0.17 5.65 -6.62
C LEU A 15 0.97 6.89 -7.11
N LEU A 16 0.40 7.67 -8.03
CA LEU A 16 1.06 8.81 -8.67
C LEU A 16 1.05 10.09 -7.83
N ALA A 17 -0.13 10.47 -7.31
CA ALA A 17 -0.33 11.75 -6.63
C ALA A 17 -0.37 11.62 -5.10
N GLY A 18 -0.60 10.40 -4.60
CA GLY A 18 -0.80 10.16 -3.19
C GLY A 18 -2.17 10.56 -2.66
N PRO A 19 -2.29 10.73 -1.33
CA PRO A 19 -3.54 11.15 -0.73
C PRO A 19 -3.91 12.55 -1.23
N THR A 20 -4.96 12.62 -2.05
CA THR A 20 -5.49 13.88 -2.63
C THR A 20 -6.92 14.19 -2.20
N GLY A 21 -7.51 13.33 -1.35
CA GLY A 21 -8.84 13.50 -0.78
C GLY A 21 -8.81 13.97 0.67
N GLU A 22 -9.99 14.20 1.24
CA GLU A 22 -10.15 14.50 2.66
C GLU A 22 -9.55 13.36 3.49
N ILE A 23 -8.58 13.72 4.32
CA ILE A 23 -8.01 12.82 5.33
C ILE A 23 -9.18 12.43 6.23
N LYS A 24 -9.36 11.14 6.49
CA LYS A 24 -10.25 10.70 7.59
C LYS A 24 -9.66 11.20 8.90
N ASP A 25 -9.98 12.44 9.27
CA ASP A 25 -9.74 12.97 10.60
C ASP A 25 -10.46 12.06 11.58
N GLY A 26 -9.72 11.28 12.37
CA GLY A 26 -10.33 10.54 13.46
C GLY A 26 -9.57 9.34 14.02
N LEU A 27 -8.67 8.71 13.27
CA LEU A 27 -7.94 7.55 13.78
C LEU A 27 -6.53 7.93 14.25
N PRO A 28 -6.21 7.78 15.55
CA PRO A 28 -4.86 8.03 16.05
C PRO A 28 -3.88 7.05 15.41
N ASN A 29 -2.67 7.52 15.12
CA ASN A 29 -1.61 6.68 14.59
C ASN A 29 -1.23 5.61 15.64
N PRO A 30 -1.44 4.31 15.37
CA PRO A 30 -1.15 3.25 16.33
C PRO A 30 0.37 2.96 16.45
N ALA A 31 1.18 3.61 15.62
CA ALA A 31 2.59 3.31 15.39
C ALA A 31 3.45 4.58 15.37
N SER A 32 3.11 5.61 16.16
CA SER A 32 3.80 6.92 16.16
C SER A 32 5.31 6.85 16.43
N GLU A 33 5.79 5.76 17.05
CA GLU A 33 7.21 5.52 17.33
C GLU A 33 8.06 5.30 16.06
N TRP A 34 7.47 4.79 14.98
CA TRP A 34 8.19 4.43 13.76
C TRP A 34 7.49 4.84 12.47
N LEU A 35 6.17 5.05 12.50
CA LEU A 35 5.38 5.49 11.37
C LEU A 35 5.07 6.99 11.49
N SER A 36 5.47 7.77 10.49
CA SER A 36 5.14 9.21 10.47
C SER A 36 3.63 9.45 10.35
N ALA A 37 3.14 10.58 10.86
CA ALA A 37 1.73 10.98 10.67
C ALA A 37 1.34 11.05 9.18
N LYS A 38 2.29 11.46 8.31
CA LYS A 38 2.09 11.46 6.86
C LYS A 38 1.86 10.04 6.33
N SER A 39 2.73 9.10 6.69
CA SER A 39 2.60 7.69 6.27
C SER A 39 1.31 7.06 6.80
N TRP A 40 0.91 7.39 8.04
CA TRP A 40 -0.37 6.96 8.58
C TRP A 40 -1.55 7.50 7.77
N ASN A 41 -1.51 8.77 7.35
CA ASN A 41 -2.53 9.33 6.45
C ASN A 41 -2.58 8.61 5.10
N GLU A 42 -1.44 8.13 4.59
CA GLU A 42 -1.42 7.30 3.39
C GLU A 42 -2.09 5.95 3.62
N VAL A 43 -1.90 5.30 4.78
CA VAL A 43 -2.61 4.07 5.15
C VAL A 43 -4.12 4.29 5.27
N LEU A 44 -4.54 5.38 5.91
CA LEU A 44 -5.96 5.73 6.02
C LEU A 44 -6.60 5.97 4.66
N THR A 45 -5.89 6.65 3.75
CA THR A 45 -6.37 6.90 2.40
C THR A 45 -6.37 5.64 1.55
N LEU A 46 -5.35 4.78 1.69
CA LEU A 46 -5.33 3.46 1.03
C LEU A 46 -6.58 2.67 1.43
N SER A 47 -6.96 2.71 2.70
CA SER A 47 -8.12 2.01 3.26
C SER A 47 -9.47 2.51 2.75
N THR A 48 -9.52 3.64 2.02
CA THR A 48 -10.75 4.10 1.34
C THR A 48 -10.93 3.48 -0.05
N LEU A 49 -9.89 2.88 -0.61
CA LEU A 49 -9.98 2.17 -1.89
C LEU A 49 -10.77 0.88 -1.71
N ALA A 50 -11.63 0.54 -2.69
CA ALA A 50 -12.53 -0.60 -2.59
C ALA A 50 -11.82 -1.92 -2.24
N ALA A 51 -10.65 -2.16 -2.84
CA ALA A 51 -9.83 -3.35 -2.59
C ALA A 51 -9.32 -3.45 -1.14
N PHE A 52 -9.14 -2.30 -0.48
CA PHE A 52 -8.51 -2.13 0.83
C PHE A 52 -9.51 -1.85 1.96
N THR A 53 -10.79 -2.08 1.74
CA THR A 53 -11.81 -1.92 2.78
C THR A 53 -11.42 -2.71 4.04
N GLY A 54 -11.30 -2.00 5.18
CA GLY A 54 -10.91 -2.56 6.48
C GLY A 54 -9.40 -2.70 6.73
N PHE A 55 -8.55 -2.19 5.83
CA PHE A 55 -7.10 -2.28 5.95
C PHE A 55 -6.55 -1.51 7.15
N ASP A 56 -7.09 -0.34 7.47
CA ASP A 56 -6.77 0.48 8.65
C ASP A 56 -6.98 -0.28 9.98
N ALA A 57 -8.11 -0.98 10.10
CA ALA A 57 -8.40 -1.80 11.26
C ALA A 57 -7.47 -3.02 11.35
N PHE A 58 -7.15 -3.65 10.21
CA PHE A 58 -6.18 -4.74 10.15
C PHE A 58 -4.77 -4.26 10.51
N PHE A 59 -4.37 -3.09 10.02
CA PHE A 59 -3.08 -2.45 10.32
C PHE A 59 -2.92 -2.23 11.82
N THR A 60 -3.92 -1.60 12.44
CA THR A 60 -3.92 -1.30 13.88
C THR A 60 -3.79 -2.55 14.74
N LYS A 61 -4.33 -3.70 14.31
CA LYS A 61 -4.23 -4.98 15.03
C LYS A 61 -2.90 -5.70 14.83
N ASN A 62 -2.17 -5.39 13.75
CA ASN A 62 -0.98 -6.15 13.33
C ASN A 62 0.25 -5.26 13.13
N VAL A 63 0.33 -4.14 13.85
CA VAL A 63 1.43 -3.15 13.79
C VAL A 63 2.83 -3.80 13.73
N PRO A 64 3.18 -4.82 14.54
CA PRO A 64 4.51 -5.42 14.49
C PRO A 64 4.88 -6.05 13.14
N ALA A 65 3.90 -6.61 12.41
CA ALA A 65 4.14 -7.20 11.10
C ALA A 65 4.47 -6.14 10.05
N PHE A 66 3.80 -4.98 10.13
CA PHE A 66 4.08 -3.85 9.24
C PHE A 66 5.39 -3.16 9.57
N GLN A 67 5.74 -3.07 10.85
CA GLN A 67 7.04 -2.55 11.28
C GLN A 67 8.18 -3.39 10.72
N LYS A 68 8.06 -4.72 10.76
CA LYS A 68 9.05 -5.62 10.14
C LYS A 68 9.27 -5.29 8.66
N ILE A 69 8.20 -5.06 7.89
CA ILE A 69 8.30 -4.69 6.47
C ILE A 69 8.96 -3.32 6.31
N TYR A 70 8.59 -2.35 7.15
CA TYR A 70 9.16 -1.01 7.14
C TYR A 70 10.68 -1.04 7.35
N ASP A 71 11.14 -1.84 8.32
CA ASP A 71 12.56 -1.98 8.68
C ASP A 71 13.36 -2.83 7.67
N THR A 72 12.69 -3.67 6.87
CA THR A 72 13.36 -4.51 5.86
C THR A 72 13.88 -3.68 4.69
N PRO A 73 15.17 -3.78 4.33
CA PRO A 73 15.71 -3.06 3.18
C PRO A 73 15.01 -3.41 1.87
N GLU A 74 14.74 -4.69 1.60
CA GLU A 74 14.07 -5.20 0.39
C GLU A 74 12.55 -5.34 0.59
N SER A 75 11.90 -4.30 1.14
CA SER A 75 10.48 -4.32 1.48
C SER A 75 9.55 -4.57 0.28
N ASP A 76 10.01 -4.30 -0.95
CA ASP A 76 9.33 -4.61 -2.21
C ASP A 76 9.18 -6.12 -2.49
N LYS A 77 9.99 -6.95 -1.81
CA LYS A 77 9.95 -8.42 -1.92
C LYS A 77 9.19 -9.09 -0.78
N GLU A 78 8.84 -8.34 0.28
CA GLU A 78 8.11 -8.89 1.41
C GLU A 78 6.62 -9.07 1.05
N PRO A 79 5.98 -10.19 1.45
CA PRO A 79 4.56 -10.40 1.24
C PRO A 79 3.74 -9.44 2.10
N VAL A 80 2.54 -9.06 1.62
CA VAL A 80 1.64 -8.21 2.42
C VAL A 80 1.09 -9.04 3.59
N PRO A 81 1.09 -8.55 4.84
CA PRO A 81 0.74 -9.39 5.99
C PRO A 81 -0.68 -9.98 5.91
N GLY A 82 -0.82 -11.22 6.35
CA GLY A 82 -2.12 -11.90 6.50
C GLY A 82 -2.78 -12.25 5.16
N GLU A 83 -4.09 -12.04 5.08
CA GLU A 83 -4.90 -12.38 3.89
C GLU A 83 -4.66 -11.46 2.69
N TRP A 84 -4.03 -10.30 2.92
CA TRP A 84 -3.82 -9.27 1.92
C TRP A 84 -2.86 -9.72 0.81
N ASP A 85 -1.88 -10.58 1.09
CA ASP A 85 -0.97 -11.05 0.03
C ASP A 85 -1.71 -11.85 -1.06
N ALA A 86 -2.69 -12.67 -0.66
CA ALA A 86 -3.49 -13.46 -1.59
C ALA A 86 -4.63 -12.65 -2.23
N LYS A 87 -5.16 -11.65 -1.51
CA LYS A 87 -6.30 -10.83 -1.95
C LYS A 87 -5.90 -9.75 -2.96
N LEU A 88 -4.70 -9.18 -2.81
CA LEU A 88 -4.28 -8.01 -3.57
C LEU A 88 -3.59 -8.39 -4.88
N SER A 89 -3.95 -7.68 -5.96
CA SER A 89 -3.23 -7.74 -7.23
C SER A 89 -1.80 -7.19 -7.09
N PRO A 90 -0.87 -7.52 -8.01
CA PRO A 90 0.48 -6.95 -7.98
C PRO A 90 0.48 -5.41 -7.93
N PHE A 91 -0.42 -4.75 -8.64
CA PHE A 91 -0.56 -3.29 -8.62
C PHE A 91 -1.00 -2.78 -7.24
N GLN A 92 -1.99 -3.44 -6.63
CA GLN A 92 -2.47 -3.08 -5.30
C GLN A 92 -1.38 -3.30 -4.24
N LYS A 93 -0.55 -4.35 -4.35
CA LYS A 93 0.61 -4.52 -3.46
C LYS A 93 1.58 -3.34 -3.55
N MET A 94 1.75 -2.73 -4.73
CA MET A 94 2.52 -1.47 -4.86
C MET A 94 1.86 -0.30 -4.15
N CYS A 95 0.53 -0.15 -4.25
CA CYS A 95 -0.20 0.87 -3.48
C CYS A 95 0.04 0.71 -1.97
N PHE A 96 0.03 -0.52 -1.45
CA PHE A 96 0.39 -0.81 -0.06
C PHE A 96 1.83 -0.39 0.25
N LEU A 97 2.81 -0.85 -0.54
CA LEU A 97 4.22 -0.55 -0.33
C LEU A 97 4.48 0.96 -0.25
N ARG A 98 3.74 1.76 -1.04
CA ARG A 98 3.89 3.22 -1.09
C ARG A 98 3.62 3.87 0.28
N THR A 99 2.71 3.30 1.05
CA THR A 99 2.33 3.83 2.37
C THR A 99 3.45 3.69 3.42
N LEU A 100 4.30 2.68 3.27
CA LEU A 100 5.38 2.37 4.21
C LEU A 100 6.76 2.79 3.69
N ARG A 101 7.05 2.46 2.44
CA ARG A 101 8.37 2.58 1.80
C ARG A 101 8.24 3.17 0.39
N PRO A 102 7.89 4.46 0.28
CA PRO A 102 7.76 5.14 -1.01
C PRO A 102 9.08 5.14 -1.81
N ASP A 103 10.22 5.02 -1.14
CA ASP A 103 11.55 4.89 -1.76
C ASP A 103 11.71 3.60 -2.60
N ARG A 104 10.96 2.54 -2.28
CA ARG A 104 11.00 1.26 -2.99
C ARG A 104 10.00 1.15 -4.13
N ILE A 105 9.14 2.14 -4.31
CA ILE A 105 8.10 2.10 -5.34
C ILE A 105 8.68 2.09 -6.74
N THR A 106 9.75 2.83 -6.99
CA THR A 106 10.40 2.86 -8.32
C THR A 106 10.89 1.47 -8.72
N THR A 107 11.51 0.73 -7.79
CA THR A 107 11.96 -0.66 -8.03
C THR A 107 10.78 -1.57 -8.29
N SER A 108 9.76 -1.53 -7.42
CA SER A 108 8.56 -2.36 -7.59
C SER A 108 7.80 -2.07 -8.89
N LEU A 109 7.77 -0.81 -9.33
CA LEU A 109 7.13 -0.40 -10.58
C LEU A 109 7.90 -0.92 -11.80
N TYR A 110 9.23 -0.88 -11.76
CA TYR A 110 10.07 -1.42 -12.82
C TYR A 110 9.85 -2.94 -12.99
N ASP A 111 9.79 -3.66 -11.87
CA ASP A 111 9.49 -5.09 -11.86
C ASP A 111 8.09 -5.41 -12.38
N PHE A 112 7.10 -4.60 -12.01
CA PHE A 112 5.73 -4.73 -12.49
C PHE A 112 5.66 -4.54 -14.01
N VAL A 113 6.22 -3.43 -14.53
CA VAL A 113 6.22 -3.15 -15.98
C VAL A 113 6.96 -4.23 -16.75
N THR A 114 8.09 -4.71 -16.24
CA THR A 114 8.87 -5.79 -16.87
C THR A 114 8.07 -7.10 -16.97
N LYS A 115 7.28 -7.43 -15.94
CA LYS A 115 6.44 -8.63 -15.92
C LYS A 115 5.21 -8.52 -16.82
N GLU A 116 4.63 -7.32 -16.93
CA GLU A 116 3.43 -7.07 -17.75
C GLU A 116 3.75 -6.88 -19.25
N MET A 117 4.97 -6.45 -19.60
CA MET A 117 5.43 -6.28 -20.99
C MET A 117 6.23 -7.48 -21.52
N GLY A 118 6.47 -8.50 -20.70
CA GLY A 118 7.21 -9.72 -21.04
C GLY A 118 6.37 -10.78 -21.73
#